data_AF-A0A4U7EEN7-F1
#
_entry.id   AF-A0A4U7EEN7-F1
#
_cell.length_a   1.000
_cell.length_b   1.000
_cell.length_c   1.000
_cell.angle_alpha   90.00
_cell.angle_beta   90.00
_cell.angle_gamma   90.00
#
_symmetry.space_group_name_H-M   'P 1'
#
loop_
_entity.id
_entity.type
_entity.pdbx_description
1 polymer ?
#
loop_
_entity_poly.entity_id
_entity_poly.type
_entity_poly.pdbx_seq_one_letter_code
_entity_poly.pdbx_strand_id
1 'polypeptide(L)'
;MERERLRAESTLVVTVNPPGEFHDDVTDAIETLKRGDAADATPTLAFASYDDLMATLTPRVLDLIEAIRREEPESINETARVVDRDVKNVHEELSRLARLGIIFFEEDGQSKRPVVWFDELVINLPFDPEADDAAAAAP
;
A
#
# COMPACT_ATOMS: atom_id res chain seq x y z
N MET A 1 -14.45 -16.74 -19.94
CA MET A 1 -14.97 -16.41 -18.60
C MET A 1 -13.90 -16.48 -17.50
N GLU A 2 -12.60 -16.42 -17.83
CA GLU A 2 -11.51 -16.60 -16.84
C GLU A 2 -10.64 -15.35 -16.67
N ARG A 3 -10.87 -14.29 -17.46
CA ARG A 3 -10.06 -13.06 -17.46
C ARG A 3 -10.67 -11.90 -16.68
N GLU A 4 -11.93 -12.02 -16.25
CA GLU A 4 -12.61 -10.99 -15.46
C GLU A 4 -12.40 -11.16 -13.95
N ARG A 5 -12.04 -12.37 -13.48
CA ARG A 5 -11.73 -12.59 -12.06
C ARG A 5 -10.37 -12.04 -11.63
N LEU A 6 -9.40 -11.97 -12.55
CA LEU A 6 -8.06 -11.45 -12.27
C LEU A 6 -8.02 -9.93 -11.97
N ARG A 7 -9.13 -9.19 -12.14
CA ARG A 7 -9.23 -7.77 -11.77
C ARG A 7 -9.91 -7.52 -10.42
N ALA A 8 -10.53 -8.54 -9.81
CA ALA A 8 -11.46 -8.38 -8.68
C ALA A 8 -10.89 -8.84 -7.33
N GLU A 9 -9.62 -9.25 -7.29
CA GLU A 9 -8.91 -9.69 -6.07
C GLU A 9 -7.49 -9.10 -6.15
N SER A 10 -7.40 -7.77 -6.29
CA SER A 10 -6.09 -7.12 -6.36
C SER A 10 -5.50 -7.18 -4.96
N THR A 11 -4.37 -7.86 -4.79
CA THR A 11 -3.67 -7.97 -3.50
C THR A 11 -2.47 -7.02 -3.50
N LEU A 12 -2.31 -6.23 -2.43
CA LEU A 12 -1.09 -5.47 -2.17
C LEU A 12 -0.26 -6.21 -1.11
N VAL A 13 0.95 -6.60 -1.48
CA VAL A 13 1.91 -7.16 -0.52
C VAL A 13 2.74 -6.03 0.06
N VAL A 14 2.87 -5.98 1.38
CA VAL A 14 3.75 -5.06 2.09
C VAL A 14 4.86 -5.87 2.75
N THR A 15 6.10 -5.46 2.58
CA THR A 15 7.25 -6.12 3.22
C THR A 15 8.20 -5.11 3.85
N VAL A 16 9.07 -5.58 4.74
CA VAL A 16 10.24 -4.83 5.20
C VAL A 16 11.45 -5.45 4.51
N ASN A 17 12.13 -4.65 3.69
CA ASN A 17 13.43 -5.03 3.16
C ASN A 17 14.44 -4.01 3.72
N PRO A 18 15.19 -4.34 4.79
CA PRO A 18 16.27 -3.46 5.21
C PRO A 18 17.22 -3.32 4.03
N PRO A 19 17.57 -2.08 3.59
CA PRO A 19 18.43 -1.91 2.44
C PRO A 19 19.74 -2.65 2.71
N GLY A 20 19.93 -3.79 2.03
CA GLY A 20 21.22 -4.47 1.97
C GLY A 20 22.20 -3.52 1.31
N GLU A 21 23.11 -2.96 2.11
CA GLU A 21 24.23 -2.12 1.69
C GLU A 21 23.93 -1.13 0.56
N PHE A 22 23.08 -0.13 0.80
CA PHE A 22 23.16 1.11 0.04
C PHE A 22 23.15 2.31 1.01
N HIS A 23 24.16 3.14 0.81
CA HIS A 23 24.54 4.32 1.59
C HIS A 23 23.37 5.26 1.90
N ASP A 24 23.49 5.94 3.06
CA ASP A 24 22.85 7.21 3.42
C ASP A 24 22.37 8.00 2.19
N ASP A 25 21.07 7.98 1.91
CA ASP A 25 20.29 9.13 1.43
C ASP A 25 18.80 8.74 1.28
N VAL A 26 18.00 9.26 2.21
CA VAL A 26 16.65 9.83 2.03
C VAL A 26 15.76 9.28 0.89
N THR A 27 14.69 8.59 1.30
CA THR A 27 13.40 8.46 0.58
C THR A 27 13.45 7.77 -0.79
N ASP A 28 13.45 6.44 -0.79
CA ASP A 28 12.96 5.67 -1.95
C ASP A 28 11.73 4.85 -1.52
N ALA A 29 10.57 5.49 -1.68
CA ALA A 29 9.28 4.82 -1.63
C ALA A 29 9.05 4.14 -2.98
N ILE A 30 8.70 2.85 -2.92
CA ILE A 30 8.36 1.95 -4.05
C ILE A 30 9.61 1.49 -4.84
N GLU A 31 10.30 0.48 -4.30
CA GLU A 31 11.20 -0.36 -5.12
C GLU A 31 10.39 -1.05 -6.21
N THR A 32 10.48 -0.48 -7.41
CA THR A 32 9.84 -0.95 -8.64
C THR A 32 10.70 -2.05 -9.29
N LEU A 33 10.07 -3.19 -9.58
CA LEU A 33 10.33 -4.09 -10.71
C LEU A 33 11.81 -4.35 -11.06
N LYS A 34 12.36 -5.45 -10.55
CA LYS A 34 13.45 -6.20 -11.21
C LYS A 34 13.01 -7.67 -11.26
N ARG A 35 13.10 -8.44 -12.35
CA ARG A 35 13.49 -8.22 -13.75
C ARG A 35 13.15 -9.54 -14.47
N GLY A 36 12.31 -9.46 -15.50
CA GLY A 36 12.04 -10.57 -16.43
C GLY A 36 10.73 -11.31 -16.14
N ASP A 37 9.77 -11.19 -17.08
CA ASP A 37 8.63 -12.09 -17.22
C ASP A 37 7.58 -12.11 -16.08
N ALA A 38 6.72 -11.08 -15.99
CA ALA A 38 5.37 -11.26 -15.46
C ALA A 38 4.51 -10.00 -15.69
N ALA A 39 3.57 -10.09 -16.62
CA ALA A 39 2.41 -9.20 -16.64
C ALA A 39 1.40 -9.53 -15.51
N ASP A 40 1.79 -10.40 -14.57
CA ASP A 40 1.01 -10.98 -13.46
C ASP A 40 1.72 -10.84 -12.09
N ALA A 41 2.73 -9.96 -11.96
CA ALA A 41 3.42 -9.78 -10.68
C ALA A 41 2.51 -9.03 -9.69
N THR A 42 2.28 -9.62 -8.51
CA THR A 42 1.55 -8.98 -7.42
C THR A 42 2.28 -7.69 -7.00
N PRO A 43 1.58 -6.54 -6.94
CA PRO A 43 2.20 -5.29 -6.52
C PRO A 43 2.71 -5.41 -5.07
N THR A 44 3.97 -5.01 -4.87
CA THR A 44 4.66 -5.08 -3.57
C THR A 44 5.18 -3.70 -3.15
N LEU A 45 4.95 -3.33 -1.89
CA LEU A 45 5.46 -2.12 -1.25
C LEU A 45 6.48 -2.51 -0.17
N ALA A 46 7.73 -2.09 -0.34
CA ALA A 46 8.79 -2.30 0.64
C ALA A 46 8.96 -1.09 1.56
N PHE A 47 9.08 -1.34 2.87
CA PHE A 47 9.49 -0.37 3.88
C PHE A 47 10.97 -0.58 4.25
N ALA A 48 11.68 0.52 4.51
CA ALA A 48 13.10 0.48 4.89
C ALA A 48 13.34 -0.13 6.27
N SER A 49 12.34 -0.08 7.15
CA SER A 49 12.43 -0.63 8.50
C SER A 49 11.06 -1.06 9.04
N TYR A 50 11.09 -1.91 10.07
CA TYR A 50 9.89 -2.28 10.81
C TYR A 50 9.24 -1.07 11.50
N ASP A 51 10.06 -0.14 11.99
CA ASP A 51 9.58 1.10 12.58
C ASP A 51 8.84 1.98 11.55
N ASP A 52 9.34 2.08 10.32
CA ASP A 52 8.67 2.83 9.24
C ASP A 52 7.34 2.19 8.84
N LEU A 53 7.31 0.85 8.76
CA LEU A 53 6.08 0.10 8.49
C LEU A 53 5.06 0.35 9.60
N MET A 54 5.44 0.18 10.87
CA MET A 54 4.53 0.33 12.01
C MET A 54 4.09 1.78 12.24
N ALA A 55 4.94 2.76 11.91
CA ALA A 55 4.59 4.17 11.94
C ALA A 55 3.64 4.57 10.80
N THR A 56 3.61 3.80 9.70
CA THR A 56 2.80 4.09 8.52
C THR A 56 1.48 3.31 8.53
N LEU A 57 1.54 2.00 8.69
CA LEU A 57 0.39 1.09 8.75
C LEU A 57 -0.05 0.87 10.21
N THR A 58 -0.28 1.98 10.92
CA THR A 58 -0.84 1.93 12.27
C THR A 58 -2.24 1.32 12.25
N PRO A 59 -2.75 0.78 13.38
CA PRO A 59 -4.12 0.26 13.46
C PRO A 59 -5.18 1.27 12.94
N ARG A 60 -5.01 2.55 13.27
CA ARG A 60 -5.91 3.62 12.81
C ARG A 60 -5.88 3.85 11.31
N VAL A 61 -4.74 3.60 10.67
CA VAL A 61 -4.59 3.71 9.22
C VAL A 61 -5.19 2.49 8.54
N LEU A 62 -5.05 1.30 9.13
CA LEU A 62 -5.72 0.09 8.65
C LEU A 62 -7.25 0.24 8.73
N ASP A 63 -7.78 0.77 9.85
CA ASP A 63 -9.21 1.09 9.99
C ASP A 63 -9.68 2.08 8.91
N LEU A 64 -8.85 3.08 8.58
CA LEU A 64 -9.14 4.06 7.53
C LEU A 64 -9.18 3.40 6.14
N ILE A 65 -8.23 2.52 5.83
CA ILE A 65 -8.19 1.78 4.55
C ILE A 65 -9.43 0.89 4.44
N GLU A 66 -9.78 0.16 5.50
CA GLU A 66 -10.98 -0.68 5.55
C GLU A 66 -12.25 0.14 5.35
N ALA A 67 -12.38 1.27 6.04
CA ALA A 67 -13.53 2.16 5.92
C ALA A 67 -13.71 2.69 4.49
N ILE A 68 -12.62 3.09 3.83
CA ILE A 68 -12.67 3.55 2.43
C ILE A 68 -13.11 2.44 1.49
N ARG A 69 -12.62 1.21 1.68
CA ARG A 69 -13.04 0.05 0.87
C ARG A 69 -14.50 -0.30 1.09
N ARG A 70 -14.97 -0.27 2.34
CA ARG A 70 -16.31 -0.72 2.70
C ARG A 70 -17.39 0.30 2.35
N GLU A 71 -17.11 1.58 2.59
CA GLU A 71 -18.12 2.63 2.48
C GLU A 71 -17.94 3.50 1.23
N GLU A 72 -16.83 3.33 0.51
CA GLU A 72 -16.53 4.01 -0.76
C GLU A 72 -16.86 5.52 -0.75
N PRO A 73 -16.38 6.28 0.25
CA PRO A 73 -16.76 7.67 0.45
C PRO A 73 -16.42 8.54 -0.76
N GLU A 74 -17.30 9.46 -1.13
CA GLU A 74 -17.16 10.30 -2.32
C GLU A 74 -16.13 11.43 -2.13
N SER A 75 -15.66 11.66 -0.90
CA SER A 75 -14.68 12.70 -0.61
C SER A 75 -13.87 12.46 0.67
N ILE A 76 -12.77 13.20 0.83
CA ILE A 76 -11.99 13.27 2.08
C ILE A 76 -12.86 13.68 3.28
N ASN A 77 -13.77 14.64 3.09
CA ASN A 77 -14.67 15.11 4.16
C ASN A 77 -15.63 14.03 4.61
N GLU A 78 -16.17 13.26 3.66
CA GLU A 78 -17.05 12.14 3.96
C GLU A 78 -16.29 11.01 4.63
N THR A 79 -15.09 10.69 4.13
CA THR A 79 -14.20 9.70 4.75
C THR A 79 -13.99 10.03 6.23
N ALA A 80 -13.70 11.30 6.54
CA ALA A 80 -13.52 11.76 7.92
C ALA A 80 -14.76 11.60 8.80
N ARG A 81 -15.97 11.75 8.23
CA ARG A 81 -17.23 11.51 8.95
C ARG A 81 -17.46 10.03 9.20
N VAL A 82 -17.16 9.17 8.22
CA VAL A 82 -17.30 7.70 8.33
C VAL A 82 -16.44 7.17 9.47
N VAL A 83 -15.20 7.64 9.58
CA VAL A 83 -14.28 7.19 10.64
C VAL A 83 -14.39 8.00 11.95
N ASP A 84 -15.29 8.99 12.02
CA ASP A 84 -15.46 9.92 13.14
C ASP A 84 -14.15 10.60 13.59
N ARG A 85 -13.43 11.22 12.63
CA ARG A 85 -12.13 11.88 12.87
C ARG A 85 -12.06 13.26 12.24
N ASP A 86 -11.11 14.07 12.73
CA ASP A 86 -10.83 15.39 12.15
C ASP A 86 -10.36 15.29 10.69
N VAL A 87 -11.00 16.08 9.81
CA VAL A 87 -10.71 16.17 8.37
C VAL A 87 -9.23 16.42 8.09
N LYS A 88 -8.57 17.28 8.89
CA LYS A 88 -7.15 17.61 8.68
C LYS A 88 -6.26 16.39 8.84
N ASN A 89 -6.50 15.59 9.89
CA ASN A 89 -5.72 14.39 10.18
C ASN A 89 -5.95 13.35 9.08
N VAL A 90 -7.21 13.15 8.69
CA VAL A 90 -7.58 12.23 7.60
C VAL A 90 -6.95 12.66 6.28
N HIS A 91 -6.99 13.95 5.95
CA HIS A 91 -6.33 14.47 4.75
C HIS A 91 -4.82 14.18 4.74
N GLU A 92 -4.13 14.40 5.87
CA GLU A 92 -2.69 14.14 6.00
C GLU A 92 -2.38 12.64 5.85
N GLU A 93 -3.19 11.76 6.45
CA GLU A 93 -3.06 10.30 6.31
C GLU A 93 -3.32 9.83 4.88
N LEU A 94 -4.43 10.24 4.27
CA LEU A 94 -4.75 9.90 2.87
C LEU A 94 -3.68 10.42 1.91
N SER A 95 -3.16 11.62 2.14
CA SER A 95 -2.07 12.17 1.32
C SER A 95 -0.79 11.34 1.46
N ARG A 96 -0.49 10.81 2.65
CA ARG A 96 0.65 9.91 2.87
C ARG A 96 0.43 8.58 2.16
N LEU A 97 -0.75 7.96 2.33
CA LEU A 97 -1.10 6.72 1.65
C LEU A 97 -1.05 6.84 0.13
N ALA A 98 -1.48 7.99 -0.42
CA ALA A 98 -1.42 8.24 -1.85
C ALA A 98 0.03 8.34 -2.37
N ARG A 99 0.94 8.94 -1.59
CA ARG A 99 2.36 8.99 -1.96
C ARG A 99 3.03 7.62 -1.96
N LEU A 100 2.55 6.71 -1.12
CA LEU A 100 3.01 5.32 -1.05
C LEU A 100 2.34 4.43 -2.11
N GLY A 101 1.40 4.96 -2.89
CA GLY A 101 0.64 4.19 -3.87
C GLY A 101 -0.36 3.21 -3.27
N ILE A 102 -0.68 3.30 -1.97
CA ILE A 102 -1.67 2.45 -1.30
C ILE A 102 -3.09 2.87 -1.72
N ILE A 103 -3.30 4.16 -1.94
CA ILE A 103 -4.55 4.70 -2.47
C ILE A 103 -4.28 5.64 -3.64
N PHE A 104 -5.32 5.94 -4.40
CA PHE A 104 -5.30 7.04 -5.36
C PHE A 104 -6.47 7.98 -5.07
N PHE A 105 -6.36 9.21 -5.57
CA PHE A 105 -7.49 10.13 -5.57
C PHE A 105 -8.08 10.19 -6.96
N GLU A 106 -9.37 9.94 -7.07
CA GLU A 106 -10.15 10.26 -8.25
C GLU A 106 -10.73 11.67 -8.10
N GLU A 107 -10.66 12.46 -9.16
CA GLU A 107 -11.26 13.78 -9.21
C GLU A 107 -12.71 13.65 -9.66
N ASP A 108 -13.64 13.86 -8.73
CA ASP A 108 -15.07 13.99 -9.02
C ASP A 108 -15.47 15.46 -8.88
N GLY A 109 -15.36 16.20 -9.98
CA GLY A 109 -15.59 17.64 -10.02
C GLY A 109 -14.58 18.43 -9.17
N GLN A 110 -15.03 18.96 -8.02
CA GLN A 110 -14.19 19.69 -7.06
C GLN A 110 -13.74 18.84 -5.87
N SER A 111 -14.24 17.61 -5.78
CA SER A 111 -13.98 16.70 -4.67
C SER A 111 -12.89 15.70 -5.03
N LYS A 112 -12.04 15.38 -4.05
CA LYS A 112 -11.05 14.29 -4.15
C LYS A 112 -11.62 13.06 -3.46
N ARG A 113 -11.99 12.07 -4.25
CA ARG A 113 -12.47 10.77 -3.78
C ARG A 113 -11.29 9.84 -3.53
N PRO A 114 -11.04 9.37 -2.30
CA PRO A 114 -10.01 8.37 -2.07
C PRO A 114 -10.48 6.99 -2.54
N VAL A 115 -9.62 6.29 -3.27
CA VAL A 115 -9.88 4.94 -3.78
C VAL A 115 -8.73 4.02 -3.40
N VAL A 116 -9.05 2.97 -2.66
CA VAL A 116 -8.12 1.85 -2.39
C VAL A 116 -8.33 0.84 -3.53
N TRP A 117 -7.28 0.51 -4.27
CA TRP A 117 -7.36 -0.29 -5.50
C TRP A 117 -7.22 -1.81 -5.27
N PHE A 118 -6.94 -2.22 -4.04
CA PHE A 118 -6.78 -3.62 -3.63
C PHE A 118 -7.91 -4.06 -2.69
N ASP A 119 -8.16 -5.37 -2.67
CA ASP A 119 -9.13 -6.05 -1.81
C ASP A 119 -8.46 -6.65 -0.57
N GLU A 120 -7.18 -7.03 -0.70
CA GLU A 120 -6.41 -7.70 0.33
C GLU A 120 -5.06 -7.00 0.53
N LEU A 121 -4.70 -6.78 1.80
CA LEU A 121 -3.41 -6.26 2.22
C LEU A 121 -2.66 -7.35 2.98
N VAL A 122 -1.59 -7.88 2.39
CA VAL A 122 -0.76 -8.92 3.01
C VAL A 122 0.52 -8.30 3.53
N ILE A 123 0.73 -8.31 4.83
CA ILE A 123 1.99 -7.85 5.44
C ILE A 123 2.90 -9.06 5.64
N ASN A 124 3.98 -9.15 4.87
CA ASN A 124 5.03 -10.14 5.01
C ASN A 124 6.20 -9.57 5.82
N LEU A 125 6.62 -10.27 6.86
CA LEU A 125 7.74 -9.89 7.71
C LEU A 125 8.74 -11.05 7.74
N PRO A 126 9.74 -11.07 6.83
CA PRO A 126 10.76 -12.10 6.86
C PRO A 126 11.67 -11.87 8.08
N PHE A 127 11.80 -12.89 8.92
CA PHE A 127 12.72 -12.87 10.07
C PHE A 127 14.08 -13.51 9.76
N ASP A 128 14.22 -14.15 8.59
CA ASP A 128 15.45 -14.76 8.09
C ASP A 128 15.86 -14.11 6.75
N PRO A 129 16.99 -13.39 6.68
CA PRO A 129 17.43 -12.67 5.49
C PRO A 129 17.93 -13.58 4.35
N GLU A 130 18.15 -14.87 4.60
CA GLU A 130 18.58 -15.84 3.58
C GLU A 130 17.43 -16.36 2.71
N ALA A 131 16.17 -16.07 3.05
CA ALA A 131 15.01 -16.56 2.31
C ALA A 131 14.70 -15.78 1.02
N ASP A 132 15.21 -14.54 0.88
CA ASP A 132 14.97 -13.72 -0.32
C ASP A 132 15.87 -14.17 -1.51
N ASP A 133 17.04 -14.75 -1.23
CA ASP A 133 17.94 -15.30 -2.26
C ASP A 133 17.54 -16.73 -2.70
N ALA A 134 16.86 -17.48 -1.83
CA ALA A 134 16.40 -18.84 -2.13
C ALA A 134 15.16 -18.89 -3.05
N ALA A 135 14.38 -17.80 -3.14
CA ALA A 135 13.28 -17.68 -4.11
C ALA A 135 13.78 -17.24 -5.50
N ALA A 136 14.98 -16.66 -5.60
CA ALA A 136 15.62 -16.27 -6.86
C ALA A 136 16.47 -17.38 -7.51
N ALA A 137 16.64 -18.52 -6.83
CA ALA A 137 17.47 -19.63 -7.29
C ALA A 137 16.76 -20.99 -7.15
N ALA A 138 15.77 -21.25 -8.00
CA ALA A 138 15.40 -22.62 -8.38
C ALA A 138 15.28 -22.69 -9.92
N PRO A 139 15.72 -23.81 -10.52
CA PRO A 139 16.69 -23.86 -11.64
C PRO A 139 16.16 -23.57 -13.04
#